data_AF-A0A1G1L464-F1
#
_entry.id   AF-A0A1G1L464-F1
#
_cell.length_a   1.000
_cell.length_b   1.000
_cell.length_c   1.000
_cell.angle_alpha   90.00
_cell.angle_beta   90.00
_cell.angle_gamma   90.00
#
_symmetry.space_group_name_H-M   'P 1'
#
loop_
_entity.id
_entity.type
_entity.pdbx_description
1 polymer ?
#
loop_
_entity_poly.entity_id
_entity_poly.type
_entity_poly.pdbx_seq_one_letter_code
_entity_poly.pdbx_strand_id
1 'polypeptide(L)'
;MKSRLLMSVLVVSFFVIASISIVYAYTELSATSAIRGEGQVPFMPQPLLDDFRNAAPVNIWGTLTGIFSSSPAIPPPANAICAASYTNNTAIAYGGAGYSLQLDYNVSAANSHAGYYSLLGSASLTGYNAVSFYVRGAVGGEFFKISLKNASGTQYLDGSVHYYRNEASLYITDYLDGGVTTTWKKVTIPFHNFTNLDGWNAMKEFVIVFESAQSAANSSLSQGAVYIDNIQFENIPAATPVRIDHFGDRLGVSALGGNIGSGGGNGGTASYDFAGEAGNYSPYPYSIRINYNVNTSSAYAYAFFIFGGGNNAIEDPGKSGWIATPHDFGDYNYISLQVKGRSGTENPKTIKIELADSVKTTAVVLAGITANWQSYKIPLSTFINLDTNAILDKRSVKQMTLVLEDWRISGAGGNKAGAVLIDSVQFE
;
A
#
# COMPACT_ATOMS: atom_id res chain seq x y z
N MET A 1 -11.28 -6.86 -65.61
CA MET A 1 -11.38 -5.51 -65.00
C MET A 1 -12.16 -5.65 -63.70
N LYS A 2 -11.51 -5.34 -62.57
CA LYS A 2 -12.02 -5.23 -61.18
C LYS A 2 -12.44 -6.52 -60.45
N SER A 3 -11.46 -7.07 -59.73
CA SER A 3 -11.60 -7.79 -58.46
C SER A 3 -12.13 -6.86 -57.35
N ARG A 4 -12.93 -7.40 -56.42
CA ARG A 4 -13.15 -6.81 -55.09
C ARG A 4 -12.88 -7.89 -54.04
N LEU A 5 -11.73 -7.75 -53.38
CA LEU A 5 -11.40 -8.43 -52.13
C LEU A 5 -11.95 -7.53 -51.00
N LEU A 6 -12.79 -8.07 -50.12
CA LEU A 6 -13.12 -7.45 -48.85
C LEU A 6 -11.89 -7.57 -47.93
N MET A 7 -11.41 -6.44 -47.42
CA MET A 7 -10.39 -6.39 -46.38
C MET A 7 -11.07 -5.89 -45.10
N SER A 8 -11.23 -6.78 -44.15
CA SER A 8 -11.71 -6.49 -42.80
C SER A 8 -10.58 -5.78 -42.05
N VAL A 9 -10.76 -4.48 -41.78
CA VAL A 9 -9.86 -3.73 -40.89
C VAL A 9 -10.31 -3.97 -39.46
N LEU A 10 -9.51 -4.73 -38.71
CA LEU A 10 -9.62 -4.85 -37.26
C LEU A 10 -9.07 -3.53 -36.66
N VAL A 11 -9.97 -2.66 -36.22
CA VAL A 11 -9.60 -1.46 -35.44
C VAL A 11 -9.28 -1.93 -34.02
N VAL A 12 -7.99 -2.06 -33.72
CA VAL A 12 -7.51 -2.19 -32.34
C VAL A 12 -7.50 -0.80 -31.72
N SER A 13 -8.55 -0.48 -30.97
CA SER A 13 -8.64 0.75 -30.18
C SER A 13 -7.64 0.67 -29.01
N PHE A 14 -6.52 1.36 -29.13
CA PHE A 14 -5.66 1.67 -27.98
C PHE A 14 -6.36 2.77 -27.14
N PHE A 15 -6.90 2.40 -25.98
CA PHE A 15 -7.22 3.37 -24.93
C PHE A 15 -5.91 3.82 -24.28
N VAL A 16 -5.34 4.91 -24.78
CA VAL A 16 -4.33 5.68 -24.04
C VAL A 16 -5.09 6.52 -23.03
N ILE A 17 -5.19 6.06 -21.78
CA ILE A 17 -5.62 6.91 -20.67
C ILE A 17 -4.43 7.82 -20.36
N ALA A 18 -4.39 8.98 -21.00
CA ALA A 18 -3.56 10.08 -20.54
C ALA A 18 -4.16 10.57 -19.21
N SER A 19 -3.53 10.19 -18.11
CA SER A 19 -3.81 10.75 -16.79
C SER A 19 -3.40 12.23 -16.79
N ILE A 20 -4.38 13.10 -17.05
CA ILE A 20 -4.26 14.54 -16.79
C ILE A 20 -4.04 14.69 -15.29
N SER A 21 -2.81 15.02 -14.92
CA SER A 21 -2.48 15.45 -13.56
C SER A 21 -2.98 16.88 -13.41
N ILE A 22 -4.18 17.03 -12.84
CA ILE A 22 -4.67 18.33 -12.39
C ILE A 22 -3.88 18.67 -11.13
N VAL A 23 -3.02 19.70 -11.25
CA VAL A 23 -2.38 20.36 -10.12
C VAL A 23 -3.50 21.02 -9.31
N TYR A 24 -3.86 20.43 -8.18
CA TYR A 24 -4.68 21.12 -7.19
C TYR A 24 -3.79 22.17 -6.51
N ALA A 25 -4.09 23.43 -6.76
CA ALA A 25 -3.67 24.49 -5.85
C ALA A 25 -4.39 24.23 -4.53
N TYR A 26 -3.68 23.62 -3.57
CA TYR A 26 -4.10 23.67 -2.18
C TYR A 26 -4.19 25.14 -1.81
N THR A 27 -5.39 25.67 -1.57
CA THR A 27 -5.50 26.80 -0.65
C THR A 27 -5.14 26.24 0.71
N GLU A 28 -3.86 26.34 1.08
CA GLU A 28 -3.47 26.21 2.47
C GLU A 28 -4.34 27.18 3.26
N LEU A 29 -5.28 26.66 4.04
CA LEU A 29 -5.84 27.41 5.14
C LEU A 29 -4.68 27.56 6.12
N SER A 30 -3.87 28.60 5.92
CA SER A 30 -2.90 29.04 6.88
C SER A 30 -3.69 29.39 8.14
N ALA A 31 -3.68 28.46 9.10
CA ALA A 31 -4.06 28.73 10.46
C ALA A 31 -2.97 29.62 11.10
N THR A 32 -2.78 30.82 10.55
CA THR A 32 -2.07 31.89 11.23
C THR A 32 -2.99 32.45 12.30
N SER A 33 -2.48 32.37 13.53
CA SER A 33 -2.89 33.12 14.72
C SER A 33 -4.26 32.84 15.33
N ALA A 34 -4.29 31.89 16.28
CA ALA A 34 -5.08 32.06 17.50
C ALA A 34 -4.39 31.34 18.69
N ILE A 35 -3.72 32.16 19.50
CA ILE A 35 -3.40 32.01 20.94
C ILE A 35 -2.51 30.81 21.33
N ARG A 36 -1.18 31.02 21.36
CA ARG A 36 -0.31 30.38 22.36
C ARG A 36 0.46 31.48 23.09
N GLY A 37 0.11 31.68 24.36
CA GLY A 37 0.89 32.49 25.29
C GLY A 37 2.26 31.87 25.51
N GLU A 38 3.28 32.72 25.62
CA GLU A 38 4.67 32.35 25.88
C GLU A 38 4.79 31.56 27.19
N GLY A 39 5.52 30.43 27.12
CA GLY A 39 5.79 29.55 28.27
C GLY A 39 5.21 28.14 28.14
N GLN A 40 5.37 27.46 26.99
CA GLN A 40 5.03 26.04 26.89
C GLN A 40 6.22 25.15 27.24
N VAL A 41 6.06 24.39 28.33
CA VAL A 41 6.77 23.13 28.58
C VAL A 41 6.70 22.27 27.31
N PRO A 42 7.76 21.55 26.90
CA PRO A 42 7.70 20.68 25.74
C PRO A 42 6.49 19.75 25.83
N PHE A 43 5.59 19.83 24.85
CA PHE A 43 4.47 18.91 24.73
C PHE A 43 5.05 17.51 24.52
N MET A 44 4.92 16.65 25.54
CA MET A 44 5.21 15.23 25.39
C MET A 44 3.93 14.52 24.93
N PRO A 45 3.85 14.04 23.68
CA PRO A 45 2.67 13.34 23.19
C PRO A 45 2.39 12.14 24.10
N GLN A 46 1.19 12.14 24.68
CA GLN A 46 0.66 10.94 25.33
C GLN A 46 0.45 9.86 24.27
N PRO A 47 0.56 8.58 24.59
CA PRO A 47 0.35 7.53 23.60
C PRO A 47 -1.05 7.64 22.98
N LEU A 48 -2.07 8.00 23.76
CA LEU A 48 -3.43 8.19 23.27
C LEU A 48 -3.60 9.56 22.61
N LEU A 49 -3.90 9.57 21.30
CA LEU A 49 -4.23 10.76 20.51
C LEU A 49 -5.69 11.16 20.74
N ASP A 50 -6.61 10.21 20.62
CA ASP A 50 -8.04 10.47 20.76
C ASP A 50 -8.81 9.21 21.18
N ASP A 51 -9.69 9.35 22.17
CA ASP A 51 -10.69 8.35 22.59
C ASP A 51 -12.13 8.84 22.35
N PHE A 52 -12.28 10.03 21.75
CA PHE A 52 -13.53 10.68 21.40
C PHE A 52 -14.51 10.90 22.54
N ARG A 53 -14.11 10.69 23.81
CA ARG A 53 -15.00 10.78 24.97
C ARG A 53 -15.51 12.19 25.24
N ASN A 54 -14.83 13.19 24.70
CA ASN A 54 -15.21 14.60 24.79
C ASN A 54 -16.29 15.02 23.77
N ALA A 55 -16.62 14.15 22.79
CA ALA A 55 -17.56 14.43 21.71
C ALA A 55 -17.33 15.80 21.01
N ALA A 56 -16.06 16.20 20.87
CA ALA A 56 -15.66 17.51 20.38
C ALA A 56 -14.68 17.40 19.22
N PRO A 57 -14.64 18.38 18.29
CA PRO A 57 -13.71 18.39 17.16
C PRO A 57 -12.28 18.77 17.57
N VAL A 58 -11.82 18.26 18.72
CA VAL A 58 -10.50 18.49 19.30
C VAL A 58 -10.03 17.19 19.92
N ASN A 59 -8.83 16.75 19.59
CA ASN A 59 -8.24 15.53 20.15
C ASN A 59 -7.67 15.77 21.57
N ILE A 60 -7.24 14.71 22.26
CA ILE A 60 -6.75 14.78 23.64
C ILE A 60 -5.49 15.66 23.75
N TRP A 61 -4.76 15.82 22.65
CA TRP A 61 -3.57 16.68 22.58
C TRP A 61 -3.92 18.17 22.44
N GLY A 62 -5.21 18.51 22.40
CA GLY A 62 -5.71 19.88 22.31
C GLY A 62 -5.62 20.46 20.90
N THR A 63 -5.50 19.62 19.87
CA THR A 63 -5.42 20.05 18.47
C THR A 63 -6.69 19.69 17.69
N LEU A 64 -6.93 20.43 16.61
CA LEU A 64 -8.18 20.32 15.85
C LEU A 64 -8.29 18.98 15.12
N THR A 65 -9.53 18.57 14.91
CA THR A 65 -9.89 17.46 14.03
C THR A 65 -10.97 17.94 13.06
N GLY A 66 -11.16 17.23 11.95
CA GLY A 66 -12.18 17.64 10.99
C GLY A 66 -12.38 16.64 9.86
N ILE A 67 -13.25 17.02 8.93
CA ILE A 67 -13.55 16.28 7.71
C ILE A 67 -13.02 17.01 6.47
N PHE A 68 -12.82 16.28 5.39
CA PHE A 68 -12.55 16.83 4.07
C PHE A 68 -13.30 16.04 2.99
N SER A 69 -13.50 16.67 1.84
CA SER A 69 -14.05 16.02 0.66
C SER A 69 -13.45 16.61 -0.62
N SER A 70 -13.27 15.77 -1.62
CA SER A 70 -12.92 16.18 -2.98
C SER A 70 -14.15 16.75 -3.67
N SER A 71 -14.05 17.96 -4.21
CA SER A 71 -14.99 18.41 -5.24
C SER A 71 -14.56 17.80 -6.58
N PRO A 72 -15.44 17.15 -7.35
CA PRO A 72 -15.06 16.71 -8.70
C PRO A 72 -14.72 17.93 -9.56
N ALA A 73 -13.79 17.73 -10.49
CA ALA A 73 -13.55 18.67 -11.59
C ALA A 73 -14.85 18.92 -12.36
N ILE A 74 -15.07 20.17 -12.79
CA ILE A 74 -16.27 20.63 -13.50
C ILE A 74 -16.39 19.92 -14.87
N PRO A 75 -17.60 19.48 -15.32
CA PRO A 75 -18.91 19.57 -14.67
C PRO A 75 -19.28 18.30 -13.87
N PRO A 76 -20.12 18.42 -12.82
CA PRO A 76 -20.30 17.38 -11.79
C PRO A 76 -21.06 16.15 -12.32
N PRO A 77 -20.77 14.97 -11.73
CA PRO A 77 -21.76 14.42 -10.82
C PRO A 77 -21.18 14.13 -9.42
N ALA A 78 -22.02 14.36 -8.40
CA ALA A 78 -21.95 13.96 -6.99
C ALA A 78 -20.66 14.31 -6.20
N ASN A 79 -20.82 15.14 -5.17
CA ASN A 79 -19.78 15.44 -4.20
C ASN A 79 -19.43 14.20 -3.37
N ALA A 80 -18.15 13.95 -3.14
CA ALA A 80 -17.76 13.05 -2.06
C ALA A 80 -18.24 13.64 -0.73
N ILE A 81 -18.70 12.79 0.17
CA ILE A 81 -19.18 13.18 1.49
C ILE A 81 -18.42 12.38 2.53
N CYS A 82 -17.94 13.07 3.56
CA CYS A 82 -17.66 12.47 4.85
C CYS A 82 -18.33 13.35 5.91
N ALA A 83 -19.07 12.75 6.83
CA ALA A 83 -19.63 13.43 7.98
C ALA A 83 -19.10 12.75 9.25
N ALA A 84 -18.53 13.56 10.14
CA ALA A 84 -18.07 13.11 11.45
C ALA A 84 -19.14 13.41 12.50
N SER A 85 -19.46 12.42 13.32
CA SER A 85 -20.32 12.56 14.49
C SER A 85 -19.78 11.71 15.65
N TYR A 86 -20.31 11.91 16.85
CA TYR A 86 -19.89 11.18 18.05
C TYR A 86 -21.08 10.38 18.57
N THR A 87 -21.01 9.05 18.46
CA THR A 87 -22.09 8.17 18.87
C THR A 87 -21.89 7.68 20.30
N ASN A 88 -22.90 7.82 21.15
CA ASN A 88 -22.95 7.26 22.50
C ASN A 88 -23.93 6.08 22.62
N ASN A 89 -24.39 5.55 21.49
CA ASN A 89 -25.21 4.35 21.49
C ASN A 89 -24.39 3.19 22.07
N THR A 90 -24.79 2.67 23.23
CA THR A 90 -24.05 1.62 23.96
C THR A 90 -23.94 0.30 23.19
N ALA A 91 -24.80 0.05 22.20
CA ALA A 91 -24.66 -1.11 21.31
C ALA A 91 -23.53 -0.95 20.27
N ILE A 92 -23.08 0.29 20.04
CA ILE A 92 -22.12 0.66 19.00
C ILE A 92 -20.80 1.14 19.64
N ALA A 93 -20.87 2.06 20.60
CA ALA A 93 -19.73 2.69 21.23
C ALA A 93 -18.75 1.66 21.81
N TYR A 94 -17.46 1.93 21.66
CA TYR A 94 -16.41 1.04 22.14
C TYR A 94 -16.48 0.88 23.66
N GLY A 95 -16.48 -0.38 24.11
CA GLY A 95 -16.64 -0.74 25.53
C GLY A 95 -18.06 -0.58 26.07
N GLY A 96 -19.05 -0.21 25.24
CA GLY A 96 -20.46 -0.11 25.62
C GLY A 96 -20.83 1.13 26.45
N ALA A 97 -19.95 2.13 26.51
CA ALA A 97 -20.17 3.39 27.22
C ALA A 97 -19.37 4.52 26.54
N GLY A 98 -19.64 5.77 26.93
CA GLY A 98 -18.99 6.96 26.38
C GLY A 98 -19.33 7.22 24.91
N TYR A 99 -18.45 7.90 24.19
CA TYR A 99 -18.58 8.21 22.77
C TYR A 99 -17.53 7.46 21.94
N SER A 100 -17.83 7.22 20.66
CA SER A 100 -16.89 6.82 19.61
C SER A 100 -17.10 7.71 18.38
N LEU A 101 -16.06 7.90 17.56
CA LEU A 101 -16.18 8.62 16.30
C LEU A 101 -16.98 7.77 15.30
N GLN A 102 -18.01 8.34 14.69
CA GLN A 102 -18.71 7.78 13.54
C GLN A 102 -18.38 8.62 12.31
N LEU A 103 -17.93 7.96 11.24
CA LEU A 103 -17.67 8.55 9.95
C LEU A 103 -18.64 7.97 8.92
N ASP A 104 -19.66 8.73 8.55
CA ASP A 104 -20.54 8.41 7.43
C ASP A 104 -19.90 8.91 6.15
N TYR A 105 -19.63 8.02 5.19
CA TYR A 105 -18.95 8.35 3.95
C TYR A 105 -19.77 7.98 2.71
N ASN A 106 -19.58 8.75 1.65
CA ASN A 106 -20.05 8.45 0.31
C ASN A 106 -19.03 8.94 -0.72
N VAL A 107 -18.39 7.99 -1.40
CA VAL A 107 -17.43 8.17 -2.49
C VAL A 107 -17.90 7.40 -3.73
N SER A 108 -19.21 7.28 -3.94
CA SER A 108 -19.77 6.58 -5.11
C SER A 108 -19.46 7.27 -6.44
N ALA A 109 -19.14 8.57 -6.40
CA ALA A 109 -18.72 9.33 -7.56
C ALA A 109 -17.33 8.87 -8.01
N ALA A 110 -17.12 8.72 -9.32
CA ALA A 110 -15.82 8.34 -9.86
C ALA A 110 -14.75 9.42 -9.57
N ASN A 111 -13.52 8.99 -9.33
CA ASN A 111 -12.37 9.82 -8.98
C ASN A 111 -12.60 10.73 -7.75
N SER A 112 -13.39 10.26 -6.79
CA SER A 112 -13.75 11.03 -5.60
C SER A 112 -13.11 10.45 -4.35
N HIS A 113 -12.84 11.30 -3.36
CA HIS A 113 -12.32 10.93 -2.05
C HIS A 113 -12.86 11.87 -0.97
N ALA A 114 -12.99 11.35 0.25
CA ALA A 114 -13.37 12.14 1.43
C ALA A 114 -12.81 11.46 2.68
N GLY A 115 -12.84 12.15 3.81
CA GLY A 115 -12.32 11.55 5.02
C GLY A 115 -12.28 12.46 6.21
N TYR A 116 -11.48 12.04 7.19
CA TYR A 116 -11.30 12.67 8.48
C TYR A 116 -9.82 12.90 8.75
N TYR A 117 -9.47 13.99 9.41
CA TYR A 117 -8.12 14.28 9.87
C TYR A 117 -8.11 14.62 11.36
N SER A 118 -6.99 14.30 12.01
CA SER A 118 -6.65 14.72 13.36
C SER A 118 -5.25 15.34 13.31
N LEU A 119 -5.15 16.63 13.68
CA LEU A 119 -3.86 17.30 13.71
C LEU A 119 -2.98 16.72 14.82
N LEU A 120 -1.67 16.74 14.62
CA LEU A 120 -0.68 16.21 15.57
C LEU A 120 0.18 17.33 16.18
N GLY A 121 -0.04 18.59 15.79
CA GLY A 121 0.58 19.74 16.44
C GLY A 121 2.10 19.80 16.38
N SER A 122 2.74 19.21 15.35
CA SER A 122 4.20 19.04 15.25
C SER A 122 4.79 18.16 16.35
N ALA A 123 4.01 17.22 16.88
CA ALA A 123 4.47 16.28 17.89
C ALA A 123 5.61 15.39 17.39
N SER A 124 6.55 15.07 18.28
CA SER A 124 7.56 14.05 18.05
C SER A 124 7.04 12.68 18.47
N LEU A 125 6.97 11.74 17.53
CA LEU A 125 6.60 10.34 17.75
C LEU A 125 7.81 9.41 17.80
N THR A 126 9.04 9.93 17.90
CA THR A 126 10.27 9.12 17.93
C THR A 126 10.35 8.13 19.10
N GLY A 127 9.50 8.29 20.12
CA GLY A 127 9.38 7.38 21.27
C GLY A 127 8.39 6.22 21.06
N TYR A 128 7.78 6.12 19.88
CA TYR A 128 6.82 5.09 19.50
C TYR A 128 7.28 4.41 18.20
N ASN A 129 6.74 3.22 17.92
CA ASN A 129 7.06 2.49 16.68
C ASN A 129 5.82 1.90 16.00
N ALA A 130 4.61 2.26 16.46
CA ALA A 130 3.35 1.89 15.82
C ALA A 130 2.25 2.91 16.11
N VAL A 131 1.24 2.92 15.23
CA VAL A 131 -0.07 3.52 15.49
C VAL A 131 -1.11 2.40 15.57
N SER A 132 -2.07 2.53 16.46
CA SER A 132 -3.20 1.61 16.56
C SER A 132 -4.49 2.35 16.86
N PHE A 133 -5.60 1.71 16.52
CA PHE A 133 -6.95 2.20 16.78
C PHE A 133 -7.92 1.04 16.73
N TYR A 134 -9.09 1.20 17.34
CA TYR A 134 -10.20 0.28 17.18
C TYR A 134 -11.09 0.73 16.02
N VAL A 135 -11.55 -0.22 15.23
CA VAL A 135 -12.48 0.00 14.12
C VAL A 135 -13.62 -1.00 14.17
N ARG A 136 -14.80 -0.51 13.80
CA ARG A 136 -16.01 -1.32 13.55
C ARG A 136 -16.73 -0.76 12.34
N GLY A 137 -17.28 -1.64 11.51
CA GLY A 137 -18.17 -1.30 10.40
C GLY A 137 -19.63 -1.28 10.82
N ALA A 138 -20.44 -0.49 10.13
CA ALA A 138 -21.89 -0.58 10.25
C ALA A 138 -22.43 -1.90 9.68
N VAL A 139 -21.85 -2.38 8.57
CA VAL A 139 -22.28 -3.62 7.89
C VAL A 139 -21.14 -4.63 7.74
N GLY A 140 -19.88 -4.20 7.85
CA GLY A 140 -18.71 -5.03 7.58
C GLY A 140 -18.31 -4.98 6.10
N GLY A 141 -17.00 -5.09 5.83
CA GLY A 141 -16.42 -4.93 4.49
C GLY A 141 -16.16 -3.48 4.07
N GLU A 142 -16.36 -2.51 4.96
CA GLU A 142 -15.92 -1.14 4.76
C GLU A 142 -14.39 -1.08 4.59
N PHE A 143 -13.94 -0.14 3.77
CA PHE A 143 -12.56 -0.07 3.30
C PHE A 143 -12.06 1.38 3.32
N PHE A 144 -10.86 1.61 3.83
CA PHE A 144 -10.26 2.94 3.89
C PHE A 144 -8.73 2.88 4.04
N LYS A 145 -8.08 4.02 3.82
CA LYS A 145 -6.66 4.23 4.11
C LYS A 145 -6.46 4.93 5.44
N ILE A 146 -5.31 4.69 6.04
CA ILE A 146 -4.70 5.59 7.01
C ILE A 146 -3.53 6.29 6.34
N SER A 147 -3.45 7.61 6.47
CA SER A 147 -2.25 8.38 6.15
C SER A 147 -1.65 9.01 7.38
N LEU A 148 -0.32 9.00 7.48
CA LEU A 148 0.43 9.85 8.39
C LEU A 148 1.20 10.88 7.57
N LYS A 149 1.17 12.13 8.04
CA LYS A 149 1.92 13.23 7.45
C LYS A 149 2.89 13.84 8.44
N ASN A 150 4.05 14.27 7.96
CA ASN A 150 5.02 15.01 8.77
C ASN A 150 5.35 16.35 8.11
N ALA A 151 6.19 17.15 8.77
CA ALA A 151 6.66 18.43 8.26
C ALA A 151 7.91 18.32 7.39
N SER A 152 8.39 17.11 7.08
CA SER A 152 9.63 16.93 6.32
C SER A 152 9.42 17.21 4.83
N GLY A 153 9.60 18.46 4.42
CA GLY A 153 10.09 18.72 3.07
C GLY A 153 11.58 18.37 3.05
N THR A 154 11.93 17.08 2.98
CA THR A 154 13.33 16.69 3.23
C THR A 154 14.21 17.08 2.05
N GLN A 155 15.19 17.93 2.35
CA GLN A 155 16.38 18.13 1.53
C GLN A 155 17.35 16.98 1.84
N TYR A 156 17.71 16.19 0.85
CA TYR A 156 18.62 15.05 0.96
C TYR A 156 20.07 15.53 1.08
N LEU A 157 20.95 14.63 1.51
CA LEU A 157 22.40 14.89 1.65
C LEU A 157 23.09 15.31 0.35
N ASP A 158 22.46 15.06 -0.81
CA ASP A 158 22.92 15.51 -2.13
C ASP A 158 22.36 16.89 -2.54
N GLY A 159 21.54 17.52 -1.69
CA GLY A 159 20.93 18.83 -1.91
C GLY A 159 19.57 18.81 -2.60
N SER A 160 19.05 17.65 -3.02
CA SER A 160 17.72 17.52 -3.63
C SER A 160 16.58 17.66 -2.61
N VAL A 161 15.52 18.38 -2.94
CA VAL A 161 14.30 18.46 -2.11
C VAL A 161 13.28 17.51 -2.70
N HIS A 162 12.87 16.49 -1.94
CA HIS A 162 11.78 15.63 -2.39
C HIS A 162 10.47 16.03 -1.72
N TYR A 163 9.50 16.50 -2.52
CA TYR A 163 8.21 16.95 -2.02
C TYR A 163 7.26 15.81 -1.62
N TYR A 164 7.65 14.56 -1.89
CA TYR A 164 6.79 13.37 -1.73
C TYR A 164 7.07 12.52 -0.48
N ARG A 165 8.06 12.89 0.36
CA ARG A 165 8.44 12.11 1.56
C ARG A 165 7.87 12.65 2.87
N ASN A 166 6.71 13.29 2.79
CA ASN A 166 6.01 13.84 3.94
C ASN A 166 4.64 13.24 4.20
N GLU A 167 4.24 12.24 3.41
CA GLU A 167 2.98 11.51 3.56
C GLU A 167 3.18 10.05 3.16
N ALA A 168 2.74 9.15 4.03
CA ALA A 168 2.61 7.73 3.71
C ALA A 168 1.19 7.27 4.00
N SER A 169 0.60 6.58 3.02
CA SER A 169 -0.75 6.04 3.09
C SER A 169 -0.74 4.54 2.97
N LEU A 170 -1.53 3.86 3.79
CA LEU A 170 -1.61 2.41 3.87
C LEU A 170 -3.07 1.98 3.96
N TYR A 171 -3.42 0.85 3.33
CA TYR A 171 -4.76 0.28 3.45
C TYR A 171 -4.88 -0.50 4.74
N ILE A 172 -5.98 -0.29 5.46
CA ILE A 172 -6.15 -1.00 6.73
C ILE A 172 -6.36 -2.51 6.55
N THR A 173 -6.78 -2.97 5.37
CA THR A 173 -6.92 -4.40 5.05
C THR A 173 -5.60 -5.15 5.07
N ASP A 174 -4.48 -4.46 4.87
CA ASP A 174 -3.15 -5.03 5.01
C ASP A 174 -2.76 -5.28 6.47
N TYR A 175 -3.48 -4.66 7.42
CA TYR A 175 -3.20 -4.72 8.87
C TYR A 175 -4.41 -5.18 9.68
N LEU A 176 -5.48 -5.59 8.99
CA LEU A 176 -6.72 -6.06 9.58
C LEU A 176 -7.22 -7.28 8.82
N ASP A 177 -6.75 -8.43 9.26
CA ASP A 177 -7.06 -9.71 8.67
C ASP A 177 -8.58 -9.97 8.68
N GLY A 178 -9.14 -10.27 7.50
CA GLY A 178 -10.59 -10.40 7.29
C GLY A 178 -11.35 -9.07 7.22
N GLY A 179 -10.65 -7.94 7.20
CA GLY A 179 -11.23 -6.61 7.03
C GLY A 179 -12.05 -6.11 8.21
N VAL A 180 -12.70 -4.97 7.98
CA VAL A 180 -13.63 -4.34 8.93
C VAL A 180 -14.87 -5.22 9.09
N THR A 181 -15.29 -5.47 10.33
CA THR A 181 -16.46 -6.28 10.67
C THR A 181 -17.46 -5.47 11.47
N THR A 182 -18.64 -6.03 11.70
CA THR A 182 -19.67 -5.43 12.58
C THR A 182 -19.34 -5.52 14.08
N THR A 183 -18.13 -5.94 14.42
CA THR A 183 -17.58 -6.03 15.78
C THR A 183 -16.28 -5.21 15.84
N TRP A 184 -15.98 -4.67 17.02
CA TRP A 184 -14.75 -3.92 17.22
C TRP A 184 -13.51 -4.81 17.06
N LYS A 185 -12.59 -4.37 16.21
CA LYS A 185 -11.27 -4.96 16.05
C LYS A 185 -10.19 -3.89 16.23
N LYS A 186 -9.06 -4.24 16.82
CA LYS A 186 -7.88 -3.37 16.89
C LYS A 186 -7.08 -3.53 15.60
N VAL A 187 -6.73 -2.41 14.97
CA VAL A 187 -5.73 -2.33 13.90
C VAL A 187 -4.44 -1.83 14.53
N THR A 188 -3.30 -2.43 14.19
CA THR A 188 -1.97 -1.98 14.63
C THR A 188 -1.05 -1.93 13.42
N ILE A 189 -0.53 -0.75 13.11
CA ILE A 189 0.30 -0.49 11.94
C ILE A 189 1.68 -0.05 12.43
N PRO A 190 2.73 -0.85 12.22
CA PRO A 190 4.09 -0.46 12.55
C PRO A 190 4.55 0.76 11.73
N PHE A 191 5.38 1.60 12.34
CA PHE A 191 5.93 2.80 11.70
C PHE A 191 6.78 2.49 10.46
N HIS A 192 7.52 1.38 10.47
CA HIS A 192 8.34 0.98 9.33
C HIS A 192 7.53 0.66 8.06
N ASN A 193 6.21 0.45 8.16
CA ASN A 193 5.33 0.27 7.00
C ASN A 193 4.98 1.60 6.31
N PHE A 194 5.12 2.74 6.99
CA PHE A 194 4.92 4.07 6.41
C PHE A 194 6.14 4.51 5.61
N THR A 195 6.47 3.74 4.58
CA THR A 195 7.65 3.83 3.71
C THR A 195 7.95 5.22 3.15
N ASN A 196 6.93 6.04 2.89
CA ASN A 196 7.14 7.42 2.41
C ASN A 196 7.43 8.46 3.50
N LEU A 197 7.63 8.05 4.76
CA LEU A 197 8.07 8.93 5.83
C LEU A 197 9.51 8.61 6.23
N ASP A 198 10.34 9.64 6.37
CA ASP A 198 11.75 9.54 6.76
C ASP A 198 12.04 10.13 8.15
N GLY A 199 11.04 10.70 8.80
CA GLY A 199 11.17 11.35 10.10
C GLY A 199 9.88 11.34 10.90
N TRP A 200 10.05 11.18 12.22
CA TRP A 200 8.96 11.09 13.19
C TRP A 200 8.97 12.24 14.20
N ASN A 201 9.87 13.22 14.06
CA ASN A 201 10.12 14.27 15.04
C ASN A 201 9.16 15.47 14.94
N ALA A 202 8.46 15.62 13.81
CA ALA A 202 7.57 16.75 13.54
C ALA A 202 6.35 16.30 12.74
N MET A 203 5.44 15.57 13.40
CA MET A 203 4.25 15.01 12.76
C MET A 203 3.14 16.04 12.62
N LYS A 204 2.49 16.07 11.46
CA LYS A 204 1.44 17.04 11.12
C LYS A 204 0.04 16.49 11.34
N GLU A 205 -0.27 15.34 10.76
CA GLU A 205 -1.65 14.84 10.68
C GLU A 205 -1.71 13.32 10.68
N PHE A 206 -2.75 12.78 11.32
CA PHE A 206 -3.30 11.45 11.10
C PHE A 206 -4.58 11.59 10.27
N VAL A 207 -4.72 10.81 9.21
CA VAL A 207 -5.82 10.95 8.25
C VAL A 207 -6.46 9.61 7.95
N ILE A 208 -7.79 9.57 7.90
CA ILE A 208 -8.60 8.45 7.39
C ILE A 208 -9.14 8.86 6.02
N VAL A 209 -8.95 8.05 4.99
CA VAL A 209 -9.37 8.37 3.61
C VAL A 209 -10.26 7.27 3.02
N PHE A 210 -11.43 7.67 2.52
CA PHE A 210 -12.28 6.87 1.64
C PHE A 210 -12.08 7.34 0.20
N GLU A 211 -11.99 6.43 -0.77
CA GLU A 211 -11.80 6.80 -2.17
C GLU A 211 -12.49 5.84 -3.15
N SER A 212 -13.10 6.41 -4.19
CA SER A 212 -13.90 5.67 -5.17
C SER A 212 -13.08 4.67 -5.98
N ALA A 213 -11.81 5.01 -6.26
CA ALA A 213 -10.93 4.20 -7.09
C ALA A 213 -10.73 2.81 -6.49
N GLN A 214 -10.66 2.71 -5.16
CA GLN A 214 -10.45 1.43 -4.48
C GLN A 214 -11.74 0.66 -4.35
N SER A 215 -12.84 1.32 -3.98
CA SER A 215 -14.16 0.67 -4.01
C SER A 215 -14.45 0.04 -5.37
N ALA A 216 -14.03 0.68 -6.46
CA ALA A 216 -14.09 0.09 -7.80
C ALA A 216 -13.12 -1.08 -7.99
N ALA A 217 -11.85 -0.94 -7.58
CA ALA A 217 -10.82 -1.97 -7.77
C ALA A 217 -11.08 -3.26 -6.97
N ASN A 218 -11.49 -3.13 -5.71
CA ASN A 218 -11.68 -4.26 -4.79
C ASN A 218 -13.13 -4.59 -4.48
N SER A 219 -14.09 -3.96 -5.17
CA SER A 219 -15.53 -4.16 -4.94
C SER A 219 -15.97 -3.89 -3.49
N SER A 220 -15.24 -3.08 -2.73
CA SER A 220 -15.66 -2.63 -1.39
C SER A 220 -16.79 -1.60 -1.49
N LEU A 221 -17.43 -1.35 -0.34
CA LEU A 221 -18.50 -0.39 -0.24
C LEU A 221 -17.99 1.01 -0.59
N SER A 222 -18.68 1.69 -1.51
CA SER A 222 -18.40 3.10 -1.86
C SER A 222 -19.17 4.08 -0.98
N GLN A 223 -20.04 3.60 -0.10
CA GLN A 223 -20.75 4.38 0.89
C GLN A 223 -21.05 3.53 2.12
N GLY A 224 -21.07 4.13 3.29
CA GLY A 224 -21.36 3.43 4.53
C GLY A 224 -20.98 4.26 5.74
N ALA A 225 -20.83 3.58 6.88
CA ALA A 225 -20.35 4.18 8.11
C ALA A 225 -19.29 3.29 8.76
N VAL A 226 -18.23 3.92 9.27
CA VAL A 226 -17.25 3.27 10.13
C VAL A 226 -17.22 3.97 11.48
N TYR A 227 -16.92 3.20 12.51
CA TYR A 227 -16.74 3.67 13.87
C TYR A 227 -15.29 3.49 14.27
N ILE A 228 -14.70 4.52 14.86
CA ILE A 228 -13.29 4.57 15.26
C ILE A 228 -13.22 4.95 16.74
N ASP A 229 -12.29 4.33 17.45
CA ASP A 229 -12.03 4.63 18.85
C ASP A 229 -10.55 4.40 19.20
N ASN A 230 -10.08 5.04 20.28
CA ASN A 230 -8.74 4.93 20.85
C ASN A 230 -7.60 4.98 19.81
N ILE A 231 -7.49 6.07 19.05
CA ILE A 231 -6.31 6.30 18.21
C ILE A 231 -5.12 6.54 19.13
N GLN A 232 -4.10 5.69 19.03
CA GLN A 232 -2.93 5.72 19.90
C GLN A 232 -1.64 5.38 19.18
N PHE A 233 -0.55 6.01 19.61
CA PHE A 233 0.83 5.65 19.29
C PHE A 233 1.39 4.79 20.41
N GLU A 234 2.02 3.67 20.05
CA GLU A 234 2.49 2.67 21.01
C GLU A 234 3.85 2.08 20.63
N ASN A 235 4.44 1.35 21.58
CA ASN A 235 5.63 0.54 21.35
C ASN A 235 5.24 -0.93 21.24
N ILE A 236 5.39 -1.50 20.06
CA ILE A 236 5.25 -2.93 19.77
C ILE A 236 6.63 -3.61 19.76
N PRO A 237 6.70 -4.95 19.92
CA PRO A 237 7.95 -5.69 19.81
C PRO A 237 8.64 -5.44 18.45
N ALA A 238 9.97 -5.26 18.47
CA ALA A 238 10.77 -4.95 17.28
C ALA A 238 10.73 -6.05 16.21
N ALA A 239 10.43 -7.29 16.59
CA ALA A 239 10.37 -8.45 15.68
C ALA A 239 9.03 -8.59 14.93
N THR A 240 8.28 -7.49 14.73
CA THR A 240 7.03 -7.55 13.97
C THR A 240 7.36 -7.62 12.48
N PRO A 241 6.92 -8.65 11.74
CA PRO A 241 7.21 -8.78 10.32
C PRO A 241 6.71 -7.58 9.50
N VAL A 242 7.49 -7.18 8.50
CA VAL A 242 7.03 -6.19 7.52
C VAL A 242 6.28 -6.92 6.43
N ARG A 243 4.95 -6.80 6.42
CA ARG A 243 4.14 -7.32 5.32
C ARG A 243 4.42 -6.51 4.05
N ILE A 244 4.88 -7.18 3.00
CA ILE A 244 4.90 -6.63 1.64
C ILE A 244 3.49 -6.73 1.05
N ASP A 245 2.88 -7.90 1.17
CA ASP A 245 1.49 -8.10 0.74
C ASP A 245 0.93 -9.47 1.17
N HIS A 246 -0.39 -9.56 1.26
CA HIS A 246 -1.15 -10.82 1.32
C HIS A 246 -2.21 -10.94 0.22
N PHE A 247 -2.40 -9.89 -0.59
CA PHE A 247 -3.22 -9.79 -1.79
C PHE A 247 -4.72 -10.01 -1.59
N GLY A 248 -5.18 -10.19 -0.35
CA GLY A 248 -6.57 -10.43 0.01
C GLY A 248 -7.49 -9.24 -0.28
N ASP A 249 -6.94 -8.05 -0.46
CA ASP A 249 -7.68 -6.83 -0.76
C ASP A 249 -7.84 -6.55 -2.26
N ARG A 250 -7.15 -7.30 -3.12
CA ARG A 250 -7.17 -7.17 -4.59
C ARG A 250 -6.71 -5.81 -5.12
N LEU A 251 -5.78 -5.16 -4.42
CA LEU A 251 -5.26 -3.88 -4.87
C LEU A 251 -3.95 -4.03 -5.63
N GLY A 252 -3.80 -3.28 -6.72
CA GLY A 252 -2.57 -3.20 -7.51
C GLY A 252 -1.46 -2.40 -6.84
N VAL A 253 -1.46 -2.32 -5.51
CA VAL A 253 -0.54 -1.57 -4.67
C VAL A 253 -0.14 -2.47 -3.51
N SER A 254 1.15 -2.55 -3.20
CA SER A 254 1.65 -3.33 -2.08
C SER A 254 1.20 -2.74 -0.74
N ALA A 255 1.25 -3.53 0.32
CA ALA A 255 1.02 -3.07 1.70
C ALA A 255 2.01 -2.00 2.16
N LEU A 256 3.09 -1.78 1.39
CA LEU A 256 4.09 -0.74 1.58
C LEU A 256 3.85 0.48 0.68
N GLY A 257 2.67 0.60 0.05
CA GLY A 257 2.21 1.78 -0.67
C GLY A 257 2.73 1.96 -2.10
N GLY A 258 3.53 1.02 -2.62
CA GLY A 258 4.09 1.10 -3.98
C GLY A 258 3.36 0.21 -4.99
N ASN A 259 3.43 0.56 -6.27
CA ASN A 259 2.70 -0.15 -7.33
C ASN A 259 3.13 -1.62 -7.50
N ILE A 260 2.16 -2.44 -7.88
CA ILE A 260 2.36 -3.80 -8.40
C ILE A 260 2.24 -3.76 -9.92
N GLY A 261 3.22 -4.34 -10.61
CA GLY A 261 3.25 -4.37 -12.07
C GLY A 261 3.77 -5.68 -12.62
N SER A 262 3.63 -5.87 -13.93
CA SER A 262 4.20 -7.01 -14.65
C SER A 262 4.65 -6.61 -16.05
N GLY A 263 5.48 -7.45 -16.64
CA GLY A 263 6.01 -7.23 -17.97
C GLY A 263 6.88 -8.40 -18.45
N GLY A 264 7.60 -8.18 -19.54
CA GLY A 264 8.55 -9.14 -20.06
C GLY A 264 9.49 -8.52 -21.07
N GLY A 265 10.45 -9.32 -21.53
CA GLY A 265 11.43 -8.94 -22.54
C GLY A 265 11.83 -10.13 -23.41
N ASN A 266 12.47 -9.84 -24.53
CA ASN A 266 12.87 -10.83 -25.54
C ASN A 266 11.71 -11.74 -26.00
N GLY A 267 10.51 -11.16 -26.14
CA GLY A 267 9.30 -11.89 -26.51
C GLY A 267 8.60 -12.64 -25.37
N GLY A 268 9.10 -12.54 -24.14
CA GLY A 268 8.40 -12.99 -22.94
C GLY A 268 7.29 -12.02 -22.54
N THR A 269 6.22 -12.55 -21.94
CA THR A 269 5.11 -11.75 -21.44
C THR A 269 4.68 -12.23 -20.06
N ALA A 270 4.23 -11.29 -19.23
CA ALA A 270 3.45 -11.58 -18.04
C ALA A 270 2.26 -10.63 -17.91
N SER A 271 1.23 -11.12 -17.25
CA SER A 271 0.16 -10.33 -16.65
C SER A 271 -0.04 -10.81 -15.22
N TYR A 272 -0.66 -9.98 -14.38
CA TYR A 272 -1.09 -10.42 -13.06
C TYR A 272 -2.59 -10.19 -12.86
N ASP A 273 -3.18 -10.98 -11.98
CA ASP A 273 -4.53 -10.83 -11.47
C ASP A 273 -4.58 -11.34 -10.01
N PHE A 274 -5.73 -11.17 -9.35
CA PHE A 274 -5.97 -11.67 -8.00
C PHE A 274 -6.85 -12.90 -8.04
N ALA A 275 -6.29 -14.05 -7.69
CA ALA A 275 -6.93 -15.35 -7.83
C ALA A 275 -7.56 -15.79 -6.50
N GLY A 276 -8.89 -15.95 -6.51
CA GLY A 276 -9.65 -16.53 -5.40
C GLY A 276 -9.94 -17.99 -5.66
N GLU A 277 -8.94 -18.85 -5.47
CA GLU A 277 -9.05 -20.28 -5.75
C GLU A 277 -9.31 -21.07 -4.46
N ALA A 278 -10.00 -22.21 -4.56
CA ALA A 278 -10.16 -23.11 -3.42
C ALA A 278 -8.78 -23.56 -2.93
N GLY A 279 -8.52 -23.43 -1.63
CA GLY A 279 -7.21 -23.74 -1.04
C GLY A 279 -6.16 -22.65 -1.23
N ASN A 280 -6.54 -21.38 -1.09
CA ASN A 280 -5.57 -20.30 -0.83
C ASN A 280 -4.72 -20.62 0.41
N TYR A 281 -3.49 -20.11 0.46
CA TYR A 281 -2.57 -20.41 1.54
C TYR A 281 -3.03 -19.77 2.85
N SER A 282 -3.28 -18.47 2.78
CA SER A 282 -3.67 -17.66 3.92
C SER A 282 -5.18 -17.80 4.17
N PRO A 283 -5.68 -17.37 5.34
CA PRO A 283 -7.12 -17.19 5.54
C PRO A 283 -7.73 -16.13 4.59
N TYR A 284 -6.93 -15.49 3.73
CA TYR A 284 -7.40 -14.45 2.82
C TYR A 284 -7.98 -15.04 1.53
N PRO A 285 -8.99 -14.36 0.96
CA PRO A 285 -9.74 -14.87 -0.18
C PRO A 285 -8.97 -14.81 -1.50
N TYR A 286 -7.78 -14.18 -1.56
CA TYR A 286 -7.03 -14.02 -2.80
C TYR A 286 -5.53 -14.18 -2.60
N SER A 287 -4.85 -14.53 -3.69
CA SER A 287 -3.39 -14.50 -3.85
C SER A 287 -3.07 -13.78 -5.17
N ILE A 288 -1.85 -13.29 -5.36
CA ILE A 288 -1.45 -12.77 -6.67
C ILE A 288 -1.16 -13.94 -7.60
N ARG A 289 -1.79 -13.96 -8.77
CA ARG A 289 -1.50 -14.89 -9.84
C ARG A 289 -0.75 -14.17 -10.95
N ILE A 290 0.43 -14.67 -11.28
CA ILE A 290 1.26 -14.17 -12.37
C ILE A 290 1.16 -15.17 -13.52
N ASN A 291 0.44 -14.79 -14.56
CA ASN A 291 0.38 -15.54 -15.80
C ASN A 291 1.61 -15.18 -16.62
N TYR A 292 2.33 -16.18 -17.13
CA TYR A 292 3.58 -15.96 -17.85
C TYR A 292 3.67 -16.80 -19.12
N ASN A 293 4.42 -16.29 -20.09
CA ASN A 293 4.82 -17.01 -21.30
C ASN A 293 6.24 -16.59 -21.67
N VAL A 294 7.16 -17.56 -21.63
CA VAL A 294 8.58 -17.42 -21.98
C VAL A 294 9.01 -18.51 -22.97
N ASN A 295 8.14 -18.84 -23.94
CA ASN A 295 8.43 -19.87 -24.94
C ASN A 295 9.55 -19.49 -25.92
N THR A 296 9.83 -18.20 -26.09
CA THR A 296 10.91 -17.70 -26.94
C THR A 296 12.25 -17.89 -26.24
N SER A 297 13.29 -18.26 -27.00
CA SER A 297 14.63 -18.39 -26.43
C SER A 297 15.11 -17.07 -25.82
N SER A 298 15.68 -17.14 -24.62
CA SER A 298 16.15 -15.97 -23.84
C SER A 298 15.03 -15.01 -23.40
N ALA A 299 13.76 -15.42 -23.54
CA ALA A 299 12.63 -14.69 -23.00
C ALA A 299 12.65 -14.65 -21.48
N TYR A 300 12.17 -13.54 -20.95
CA TYR A 300 11.88 -13.42 -19.53
C TYR A 300 10.56 -12.68 -19.33
N ALA A 301 9.90 -13.01 -18.23
CA ALA A 301 8.67 -12.40 -17.78
C ALA A 301 8.83 -12.07 -16.29
N TYR A 302 8.16 -11.03 -15.81
CA TYR A 302 8.31 -10.60 -14.43
C TYR A 302 7.04 -9.97 -13.85
N ALA A 303 6.95 -10.02 -12.53
CA ALA A 303 6.07 -9.17 -11.74
C ALA A 303 6.89 -8.46 -10.66
N PHE A 304 6.64 -7.17 -10.44
CA PHE A 304 7.36 -6.37 -9.46
C PHE A 304 6.41 -5.81 -8.41
N PHE A 305 6.97 -5.58 -7.21
CA PHE A 305 6.32 -4.92 -6.08
C PHE A 305 7.24 -3.79 -5.65
N ILE A 306 6.81 -2.54 -5.86
CA ILE A 306 7.55 -1.37 -5.42
C ILE A 306 7.21 -1.12 -3.94
N PHE A 307 8.19 -0.63 -3.17
CA PHE A 307 8.01 -0.21 -1.80
C PHE A 307 7.96 1.32 -1.72
N GLY A 308 6.81 1.85 -1.30
CA GLY A 308 6.56 3.30 -1.30
C GLY A 308 6.77 3.94 -2.67
N GLY A 309 7.14 5.21 -2.67
CA GLY A 309 7.40 6.00 -3.86
C GLY A 309 6.26 6.93 -4.25
N GLY A 310 6.40 7.53 -5.43
CA GLY A 310 5.43 8.47 -5.96
C GLY A 310 5.65 8.79 -7.43
N ASN A 311 4.68 9.48 -8.02
CA ASN A 311 4.75 9.90 -9.40
C ASN A 311 5.65 11.14 -9.54
N ASN A 312 6.67 11.05 -10.38
CA ASN A 312 7.74 12.04 -10.56
C ASN A 312 7.31 13.37 -11.23
N ALA A 313 6.02 13.55 -11.53
CA ALA A 313 5.55 14.65 -12.37
C ALA A 313 5.86 16.07 -11.84
N ILE A 314 6.16 16.23 -10.54
CA ILE A 314 6.50 17.52 -9.91
C ILE A 314 8.02 17.78 -9.97
N GLU A 315 8.86 16.74 -9.83
CA GLU A 315 10.32 16.89 -9.77
C GLU A 315 10.98 16.82 -11.16
N ASP A 316 10.43 16.02 -12.07
CA ASP A 316 10.89 15.93 -13.45
C ASP A 316 9.69 15.75 -14.39
N PRO A 317 9.06 16.86 -14.84
CA PRO A 317 7.89 16.82 -15.72
C PRO A 317 8.12 16.08 -17.05
N GLY A 318 9.39 15.80 -17.40
CA GLY A 318 9.78 15.02 -18.57
C GLY A 318 9.90 13.51 -18.33
N LYS A 319 9.90 13.06 -17.07
CA LYS A 319 9.91 11.64 -16.70
C LYS A 319 8.55 11.23 -16.13
N SER A 320 7.72 10.64 -16.98
CA SER A 320 6.58 9.86 -16.51
C SER A 320 7.07 8.56 -15.87
N GLY A 321 6.68 8.29 -14.63
CA GLY A 321 7.05 7.05 -13.96
C GLY A 321 6.95 7.12 -12.45
N TRP A 322 6.78 5.96 -11.84
CA TRP A 322 6.84 5.78 -10.40
C TRP A 322 8.31 5.75 -9.96
N ILE A 323 8.71 6.63 -9.06
CA ILE A 323 10.03 6.55 -8.41
C ILE A 323 9.88 5.68 -7.17
N ALA A 324 10.57 4.53 -7.16
CA ALA A 324 10.69 3.69 -5.98
C ALA A 324 11.59 4.37 -4.94
N THR A 325 11.14 4.40 -3.69
CA THR A 325 11.88 4.99 -2.58
C THR A 325 12.62 3.90 -1.79
N PRO A 326 13.90 4.09 -1.43
CA PRO A 326 14.62 3.16 -0.55
C PRO A 326 14.12 3.17 0.89
N HIS A 327 14.05 1.98 1.51
CA HIS A 327 13.68 1.77 2.92
C HIS A 327 14.71 0.92 3.66
N ASP A 328 14.76 1.13 4.98
CA ASP A 328 15.64 0.39 5.88
C ASP A 328 14.94 -0.87 6.42
N PHE A 329 15.40 -2.04 5.98
CA PHE A 329 15.04 -3.35 6.52
C PHE A 329 16.25 -4.02 7.22
N GLY A 330 17.17 -3.23 7.75
CA GLY A 330 18.40 -3.67 8.41
C GLY A 330 18.16 -4.62 9.59
N ASP A 331 17.00 -4.49 10.25
CA ASP A 331 16.61 -5.30 11.41
C ASP A 331 16.07 -6.69 11.03
N TYR A 332 15.73 -6.91 9.75
CA TYR A 332 15.18 -8.17 9.27
C TYR A 332 16.28 -9.07 8.70
N ASN A 333 16.11 -10.38 8.83
CA ASN A 333 17.09 -11.37 8.38
C ASN A 333 16.56 -12.27 7.28
N TYR A 334 15.24 -12.33 7.10
CA TYR A 334 14.61 -13.18 6.11
C TYR A 334 13.59 -12.39 5.29
N ILE A 335 13.36 -12.88 4.08
CA ILE A 335 12.10 -12.68 3.38
C ILE A 335 11.38 -14.03 3.32
N SER A 336 10.10 -14.03 3.64
CA SER A 336 9.25 -15.21 3.51
C SER A 336 8.14 -14.97 2.51
N LEU A 337 7.72 -16.04 1.85
CA LEU A 337 6.63 -16.04 0.89
C LEU A 337 6.11 -17.46 0.66
N GLN A 338 4.90 -17.51 0.11
CA GLN A 338 4.20 -18.73 -0.25
C GLN A 338 4.09 -18.80 -1.75
N VAL A 339 4.42 -19.94 -2.34
CA VAL A 339 4.45 -20.09 -3.79
C VAL A 339 3.84 -21.43 -4.20
N LYS A 340 3.00 -21.43 -5.23
CA LYS A 340 2.62 -22.63 -5.97
C LYS A 340 2.54 -22.34 -7.47
N GLY A 341 2.85 -23.33 -8.29
CA GLY A 341 2.44 -23.34 -9.69
C GLY A 341 0.95 -23.64 -9.80
N ARG A 342 0.30 -23.18 -10.87
CA ARG A 342 -1.15 -23.37 -11.08
C ARG A 342 -1.56 -24.83 -11.14
N SER A 343 -0.77 -25.65 -11.83
CA SER A 343 -1.02 -27.08 -12.01
C SER A 343 0.30 -27.82 -12.23
N GLY A 344 0.29 -29.15 -12.21
CA GLY A 344 1.49 -29.95 -12.52
C GLY A 344 2.06 -29.66 -13.92
N THR A 345 1.20 -29.25 -14.85
CA THR A 345 1.52 -28.99 -16.26
C THR A 345 1.71 -27.51 -16.60
N GLU A 346 1.37 -26.57 -15.72
CA GLU A 346 1.53 -25.12 -15.91
C GLU A 346 2.45 -24.53 -14.84
N ASN A 347 3.52 -25.23 -14.51
CA ASN A 347 4.39 -24.92 -13.37
C ASN A 347 5.84 -24.69 -13.83
N PRO A 348 6.45 -23.54 -13.46
CA PRO A 348 7.80 -23.19 -13.89
C PRO A 348 8.91 -24.00 -13.20
N LYS A 349 8.60 -24.70 -12.09
CA LYS A 349 9.53 -25.46 -11.21
C LYS A 349 10.59 -24.62 -10.50
N THR A 350 10.96 -23.48 -11.06
CA THR A 350 11.91 -22.51 -10.51
C THR A 350 11.47 -21.07 -10.82
N ILE A 351 11.77 -20.14 -9.92
CA ILE A 351 11.55 -18.69 -10.08
C ILE A 351 12.77 -17.97 -9.50
N LYS A 352 13.21 -16.90 -10.15
CA LYS A 352 14.18 -15.97 -9.56
C LYS A 352 13.44 -14.91 -8.77
N ILE A 353 13.91 -14.63 -7.56
CA ILE A 353 13.48 -13.46 -6.79
C ILE A 353 14.63 -12.46 -6.79
N GLU A 354 14.33 -11.25 -7.17
CA GLU A 354 15.22 -10.10 -7.15
C GLU A 354 14.80 -9.13 -6.05
N LEU A 355 15.78 -8.58 -5.34
CA LEU A 355 15.63 -7.44 -4.45
C LEU A 355 16.55 -6.33 -4.96
N ALA A 356 15.97 -5.16 -5.25
CA ALA A 356 16.70 -3.98 -5.66
C ALA A 356 16.91 -3.05 -4.46
N ASP A 357 18.17 -2.66 -4.24
CA ASP A 357 18.53 -1.60 -3.31
C ASP A 357 18.77 -0.28 -4.06
N SER A 358 19.36 0.72 -3.40
CA SER A 358 19.62 2.02 -4.03
C SER A 358 20.59 1.94 -5.22
N VAL A 359 21.49 0.95 -5.22
CA VAL A 359 22.64 0.89 -6.13
C VAL A 359 22.55 -0.29 -7.10
N LYS A 360 21.98 -1.42 -6.66
CA LYS A 360 22.07 -2.69 -7.39
C LYS A 360 20.83 -3.56 -7.22
N THR A 361 20.71 -4.52 -8.14
CA THR A 361 19.79 -5.65 -7.99
C THR A 361 20.56 -6.87 -7.53
N THR A 362 20.01 -7.55 -6.54
CA THR A 362 20.50 -8.82 -6.00
C THR A 362 19.43 -9.89 -6.19
N ALA A 363 19.82 -11.16 -6.26
CA ALA A 363 18.88 -12.22 -6.58
C ALA A 363 19.15 -13.52 -5.83
N VAL A 364 18.09 -14.32 -5.72
CA VAL A 364 18.11 -15.73 -5.32
C VAL A 364 17.24 -16.52 -6.29
N VAL A 365 17.55 -17.80 -6.48
CA VAL A 365 16.73 -18.71 -7.30
C VAL A 365 16.02 -19.69 -6.37
N LEU A 366 14.69 -19.71 -6.45
CA LEU A 366 13.86 -20.71 -5.80
C LEU A 366 13.66 -21.89 -6.75
N ALA A 367 13.75 -23.10 -6.21
CA ALA A 367 13.47 -24.34 -6.91
C ALA A 367 12.47 -25.17 -6.09
N GLY A 368 11.91 -26.21 -6.70
CA GLY A 368 10.96 -27.09 -6.01
C GLY A 368 9.53 -26.55 -5.99
N ILE A 369 9.18 -25.65 -6.94
CA ILE A 369 7.81 -25.17 -7.06
C ILE A 369 6.91 -26.33 -7.51
N THR A 370 5.82 -26.57 -6.76
CA THR A 370 4.85 -27.64 -7.05
C THR A 370 3.46 -27.07 -7.28
N ALA A 371 2.47 -27.92 -7.58
CA ALA A 371 1.06 -27.50 -7.63
C ALA A 371 0.44 -27.27 -6.24
N ASN A 372 1.17 -27.64 -5.18
CA ASN A 372 0.79 -27.37 -3.79
C ASN A 372 1.55 -26.15 -3.28
N TRP A 373 0.95 -25.42 -2.34
CA TRP A 373 1.63 -24.33 -1.63
C TRP A 373 2.90 -24.81 -0.97
N GLN A 374 3.98 -24.07 -1.19
CA GLN A 374 5.27 -24.27 -0.56
C GLN A 374 5.66 -22.98 0.15
N SER A 375 6.16 -23.12 1.38
CA SER A 375 6.69 -22.00 2.17
C SER A 375 8.18 -21.87 1.96
N TYR A 376 8.60 -20.66 1.59
CA TYR A 376 10.00 -20.29 1.48
C TYR A 376 10.31 -19.25 2.54
N LYS A 377 11.37 -19.50 3.32
CA LYS A 377 11.96 -18.54 4.25
C LYS A 377 13.43 -18.40 3.88
N ILE A 378 13.77 -17.26 3.28
CA ILE A 378 15.02 -17.06 2.57
C ILE A 378 15.87 -16.04 3.35
N PRO A 379 17.09 -16.38 3.77
CA PRO A 379 17.95 -15.42 4.44
C PRO A 379 18.30 -14.27 3.49
N LEU A 380 18.16 -13.02 3.92
CA LEU A 380 18.51 -11.85 3.10
C LEU A 380 20.00 -11.84 2.72
N SER A 381 20.86 -12.50 3.50
CA SER A 381 22.27 -12.68 3.18
C SER A 381 22.54 -13.55 1.94
N THR A 382 21.56 -14.32 1.46
CA THR A 382 21.71 -15.11 0.22
C THR A 382 21.47 -14.30 -1.05
N PHE A 383 20.91 -13.09 -0.92
CA PHE A 383 20.69 -12.21 -2.06
C PHE A 383 22.01 -11.54 -2.45
N ILE A 384 22.53 -11.94 -3.61
CA ILE A 384 23.75 -11.41 -4.19
C ILE A 384 23.50 -10.87 -5.60
N ASN A 385 24.24 -9.83 -5.98
CA ASN A 385 24.29 -9.43 -7.37
C ASN A 385 25.02 -10.51 -8.18
N LEU A 386 24.36 -11.06 -9.20
CA LEU A 386 24.85 -12.25 -9.91
C LEU A 386 26.12 -11.99 -10.75
N ASP A 387 26.45 -10.73 -11.04
CA ASP A 387 27.63 -10.36 -11.82
C ASP A 387 28.84 -10.03 -10.93
N THR A 388 28.60 -9.44 -9.76
CA THR A 388 29.66 -8.89 -8.88
C THR A 388 29.80 -9.62 -7.55
N ASN A 389 28.88 -10.52 -7.20
CA ASN A 389 28.73 -11.13 -5.89
C ASN A 389 28.51 -10.15 -4.73
N ALA A 390 28.19 -8.89 -5.01
CA ALA A 390 27.89 -7.90 -3.97
C ALA A 390 26.59 -8.25 -3.23
N ILE A 391 26.62 -8.18 -1.90
CA ILE A 391 25.48 -8.52 -1.03
C ILE A 391 24.47 -7.37 -1.00
N LEU A 392 23.19 -7.71 -0.86
CA LEU A 392 22.08 -6.75 -0.69
C LEU A 392 22.38 -5.73 0.43
N ASP A 393 22.22 -4.45 0.12
CA ASP A 393 22.16 -3.43 1.18
C ASP A 393 20.74 -3.38 1.77
N LYS A 394 20.57 -4.00 2.92
CA LYS A 394 19.27 -4.06 3.62
C LYS A 394 18.74 -2.68 4.03
N ARG A 395 19.60 -1.66 4.11
CA ARG A 395 19.20 -0.32 4.55
C ARG A 395 18.56 0.53 3.47
N SER A 396 18.51 0.02 2.24
CA SER A 396 18.10 0.83 1.10
C SER A 396 17.31 0.06 0.04
N VAL A 397 16.56 -0.97 0.47
CA VAL A 397 15.74 -1.80 -0.42
C VAL A 397 14.50 -1.04 -0.87
N LYS A 398 14.17 -1.10 -2.17
CA LYS A 398 13.07 -0.33 -2.77
C LYS A 398 12.07 -1.14 -3.59
N GLN A 399 12.42 -2.38 -3.95
CA GLN A 399 11.60 -3.20 -4.83
C GLN A 399 11.93 -4.68 -4.69
N MET A 400 10.89 -5.52 -4.79
CA MET A 400 11.00 -6.95 -5.06
C MET A 400 10.54 -7.25 -6.49
N THR A 401 11.17 -8.21 -7.16
CA THR A 401 10.75 -8.64 -8.49
C THR A 401 10.86 -10.16 -8.61
N LEU A 402 9.79 -10.77 -9.12
CA LEU A 402 9.73 -12.18 -9.43
C LEU A 402 9.97 -12.33 -10.91
N VAL A 403 10.97 -13.12 -11.30
CA VAL A 403 11.38 -13.27 -12.68
C VAL A 403 11.30 -14.74 -13.09
N LEU A 404 10.64 -14.97 -14.21
CA LEU A 404 10.51 -16.24 -14.90
C LEU A 404 11.35 -16.16 -16.17
N GLU A 405 12.38 -17.01 -16.27
CA GLU A 405 13.33 -16.99 -17.38
C GLU A 405 13.30 -18.30 -18.14
N ASP A 406 13.20 -18.21 -19.47
CA ASP A 406 13.17 -19.35 -20.40
C ASP A 406 14.21 -20.43 -20.03
N TRP A 407 15.48 -20.05 -19.99
CA TRP A 407 16.58 -21.00 -19.83
C TRP A 407 16.58 -21.69 -18.46
N ARG A 408 16.17 -20.99 -17.40
CA ARG A 408 16.08 -21.55 -16.04
C ARG A 408 14.93 -22.53 -15.92
N ILE A 409 13.76 -22.13 -16.41
CA ILE A 409 12.56 -22.97 -16.41
C ILE A 409 12.81 -24.23 -17.24
N SER A 410 13.41 -24.09 -18.43
CA SER A 410 13.80 -25.22 -19.28
C SER A 410 14.77 -26.17 -18.57
N GLY A 411 15.82 -25.61 -17.95
CA GLY A 411 16.84 -26.40 -17.26
C GLY A 411 16.29 -27.17 -16.05
N ALA A 412 15.24 -26.65 -15.40
CA ALA A 412 14.54 -27.31 -14.30
C ALA A 412 13.43 -28.29 -14.76
N GLY A 413 13.23 -28.45 -16.08
CA GLY A 413 12.13 -29.26 -16.63
C GLY A 413 10.74 -28.68 -16.36
N GLY A 414 10.64 -27.36 -16.18
CA GLY A 414 9.38 -26.64 -15.97
C GLY A 414 8.68 -26.24 -17.26
N ASN A 415 7.42 -25.85 -17.15
CA ASN A 415 6.66 -25.33 -18.28
C ASN A 415 6.96 -23.84 -18.49
N LYS A 416 7.30 -23.46 -19.73
CA LYS A 416 7.59 -22.10 -20.16
C LYS A 416 6.36 -21.20 -20.29
N ALA A 417 5.16 -21.76 -20.19
CA ALA A 417 3.93 -20.99 -20.07
C ALA A 417 3.04 -21.58 -18.98
N GLY A 418 2.36 -20.71 -18.25
CA GLY A 418 1.50 -21.12 -17.15
C GLY A 418 1.21 -19.97 -16.20
N ALA A 419 0.98 -20.31 -14.93
CA ALA A 419 0.87 -19.31 -13.89
C ALA A 419 1.51 -19.77 -12.59
N VAL A 420 2.03 -18.81 -11.84
CA VAL A 420 2.45 -18.98 -10.45
C VAL A 420 1.55 -18.14 -9.56
N LEU A 421 1.17 -18.70 -8.41
CA LEU A 421 0.43 -18.00 -7.37
C LEU A 421 1.37 -17.73 -6.19
N ILE A 422 1.29 -16.52 -5.65
CA ILE A 422 2.11 -16.05 -4.55
C ILE A 422 1.23 -15.40 -3.49
N ASP A 423 1.55 -15.65 -2.23
CA ASP A 423 0.79 -15.15 -1.09
C ASP A 423 1.76 -14.88 0.08
N SER A 424 1.32 -14.03 1.01
CA SER A 424 1.92 -13.81 2.34
C SER A 424 3.41 -13.50 2.26
N VAL A 425 3.74 -12.42 1.54
CA VAL A 425 5.11 -11.96 1.32
C VAL A 425 5.49 -10.97 2.43
N GLN A 426 6.59 -11.20 3.14
CA GLN A 426 7.01 -10.35 4.25
C GLN A 426 8.50 -10.43 4.58
N PHE A 427 9.04 -9.39 5.20
CA PHE A 427 10.35 -9.41 5.87
C PHE A 427 10.20 -9.88 7.33
N GLU A 428 11.12 -10.71 7.81
CA GLU A 428 11.11 -11.34 9.15
C GLU A 428 12.46 -11.35 9.87
#